data_AF-A0A917TSB6-F1
#
_entry.id   AF-A0A917TSB6-F1
#
_cell.length_a   1.000
_cell.length_b   1.000
_cell.length_c   1.000
_cell.angle_alpha   90.00
_cell.angle_beta   90.00
_cell.angle_gamma   90.00
#
_symmetry.space_group_name_H-M   'P 1'
#
loop_
_entity.id
_entity.type
_entity.pdbx_description
1 polymer ?
#
loop_
_entity_poly.entity_id
_entity_poly.type
_entity_poly.pdbx_seq_one_letter_code
_entity_poly.pdbx_strand_id
1 'polypeptide(L)'
;MSTASALRANSGYLLVLGATMALRERAIVAAVRSFPGPIVTIAPTATTRAGKFFDHVIRGVSSDPAAALEAVRGFEKESGCVPAAVVPFIDGVLVAGLALAEHYGVPYLSRDAVVTSSINKNLMKDRLLAAGLATPRYRQVESVDAVHEAIAEFGLPCVIKPSAFGGSLGVRLIRAATDAPEAYEYVRTIIEQTAATFTVKNRSIQVEEFCALTDEVSVEVLNHRDRRVVLAVVDKSLGPEPYFAEIGHRVPSRYSDRPDVRELALASCAAIGLDRGLAHVEIRLAPGRDPQIIEVGARTAGDGILDLVERALGISPYELHVRSYLDQLDELALPGPATGVAAIATLKAPPGRITRIATPAVAHPAVSSYEVFAMPGQVSAAISANYLTREGYVECFWPDATPESVPSRAHLDIADQLATQIFEVVGEPAAG
;
A
#
# COMPACT_ATOMS: atom_id res chain seq x y z
N MET A 1 -14.10 34.56 11.91
CA MET A 1 -12.70 34.35 12.32
C MET A 1 -12.05 33.51 11.24
N SER A 2 -10.96 33.97 10.61
CA SER A 2 -10.28 33.13 9.61
C SER A 2 -9.69 31.91 10.31
N THR A 3 -9.60 30.78 9.60
CA THR A 3 -8.95 29.53 10.04
C THR A 3 -7.56 29.75 10.62
N ALA A 4 -6.87 30.83 10.21
CA ALA A 4 -5.58 31.24 10.74
C ALA A 4 -5.59 31.66 12.22
N SER A 5 -6.73 32.03 12.83
CA SER A 5 -6.76 32.43 14.25
C SER A 5 -6.79 31.26 15.23
N ALA A 6 -7.24 30.08 14.80
CA ALA A 6 -7.28 28.87 15.65
C ALA A 6 -5.90 28.19 15.78
N LEU A 7 -5.02 28.37 14.79
CA LEU A 7 -3.68 27.76 14.76
C LEU A 7 -2.67 28.46 15.68
N ARG A 8 -2.90 29.74 16.04
CA ARG A 8 -1.94 30.59 16.78
C ARG A 8 -1.67 30.16 18.22
N ALA A 9 -2.43 29.21 18.76
CA ALA A 9 -2.27 28.74 20.14
C ALA A 9 -1.15 27.69 20.29
N ASN A 10 -0.72 27.03 19.20
CA ASN A 10 0.30 25.98 19.22
C ASN A 10 1.46 26.35 18.28
N SER A 11 2.71 26.19 18.74
CA SER A 11 3.93 26.62 18.04
C SER A 11 4.25 25.85 16.75
N GLY A 12 3.39 24.93 16.30
CA GLY A 12 3.53 24.14 15.08
C GLY A 12 2.37 23.16 14.85
N TYR A 13 2.40 22.43 13.74
CA TYR A 13 1.36 21.45 13.34
C TYR A 13 1.95 20.12 12.87
N LEU A 14 1.16 19.04 12.89
CA LEU A 14 1.56 17.77 12.29
C LEU A 14 1.20 17.77 10.81
N LEU A 15 2.20 17.67 9.94
CA LEU A 15 1.99 17.57 8.51
C LEU A 15 1.84 16.11 8.10
N VAL A 16 0.61 15.72 7.75
CA VAL A 16 0.25 14.37 7.33
C VAL A 16 0.17 14.29 5.81
N LEU A 17 0.94 13.40 5.19
CA LEU A 17 1.02 13.25 3.73
C LEU A 17 0.46 11.88 3.30
N GLY A 18 -0.47 11.88 2.35
CA GLY A 18 -1.02 10.64 1.76
C GLY A 18 -2.20 10.01 2.49
N ALA A 19 -2.73 10.64 3.55
CA ALA A 19 -3.90 10.14 4.29
C ALA A 19 -5.25 10.63 3.73
N THR A 20 -5.26 11.32 2.58
CA THR A 20 -6.51 11.74 1.90
C THR A 20 -7.08 10.66 0.97
N MET A 21 -6.37 9.54 0.80
CA MET A 21 -6.81 8.39 0.02
C MET A 21 -7.91 7.61 0.76
N ALA A 22 -8.69 6.80 0.03
CA ALA A 22 -9.69 5.91 0.65
C ALA A 22 -9.02 4.88 1.58
N LEU A 23 -9.76 4.43 2.61
CA LEU A 23 -9.30 3.46 3.62
C LEU A 23 -8.10 3.94 4.45
N ARG A 24 -7.97 5.26 4.61
CA ARG A 24 -6.90 5.92 5.40
C ARG A 24 -7.47 6.83 6.50
N GLU A 25 -8.77 6.82 6.72
CA GLU A 25 -9.43 7.65 7.73
C GLU A 25 -8.85 7.41 9.14
N ARG A 26 -8.47 6.17 9.46
CA ARG A 26 -7.78 5.84 10.72
C ARG A 26 -6.39 6.44 10.86
N ALA A 27 -5.70 6.75 9.76
CA ALA A 27 -4.43 7.47 9.81
C ALA A 27 -4.63 8.89 10.37
N ILE A 28 -5.76 9.53 10.03
CA ILE A 28 -6.14 10.85 10.55
C ILE A 28 -6.49 10.75 12.04
N VAL A 29 -7.28 9.73 12.42
CA VAL A 29 -7.61 9.46 13.84
C VAL A 29 -6.34 9.24 14.67
N ALA A 30 -5.40 8.45 14.16
CA ALA A 30 -4.11 8.21 14.80
C ALA A 30 -3.29 9.48 14.95
N ALA A 31 -3.27 10.34 13.93
CA ALA A 31 -2.61 11.64 13.98
C ALA A 31 -3.19 12.53 15.09
N VAL A 32 -4.52 12.63 15.17
CA VAL A 32 -5.24 13.39 16.21
C VAL A 32 -4.95 12.85 17.62
N ARG A 33 -4.86 11.52 17.79
CA ARG A 33 -4.56 10.90 19.09
C ARG A 33 -3.11 11.10 19.53
N SER A 34 -2.19 11.19 18.58
CA SER A 34 -0.74 11.23 18.84
C SER A 34 -0.19 12.64 18.98
N PHE A 35 -0.84 13.65 18.39
CA PHE A 35 -0.32 15.01 18.33
C PHE A 35 -1.30 16.01 18.97
N PRO A 36 -0.88 16.79 19.97
CA PRO A 36 -1.78 17.69 20.74
C PRO A 36 -2.15 18.98 19.99
N GLY A 37 -1.78 19.12 18.72
CA GLY A 37 -1.98 20.32 17.92
C GLY A 37 -2.68 20.06 16.59
N PRO A 38 -2.69 21.07 15.71
CA PRO A 38 -3.40 20.99 14.44
C PRO A 38 -2.83 19.88 13.54
N ILE A 39 -3.72 19.18 12.83
CA ILE A 39 -3.39 18.19 11.82
C ILE A 39 -3.64 18.80 10.44
N VAL A 40 -2.57 18.92 9.66
CA VAL A 40 -2.58 19.59 8.36
C VAL A 40 -2.16 18.61 7.27
N THR A 41 -2.73 18.73 6.07
CA THR A 41 -2.30 17.95 4.90
C THR A 41 -2.09 18.82 3.67
N ILE A 42 -1.47 18.26 2.63
CA ILE A 42 -1.37 18.85 1.30
C ILE A 42 -2.22 18.03 0.34
N ALA A 43 -3.14 18.67 -0.37
CA ALA A 43 -3.95 18.03 -1.40
C ALA A 43 -4.26 18.98 -2.57
N PRO A 44 -4.50 18.48 -3.78
CA PRO A 44 -4.85 19.33 -4.93
C PRO A 44 -6.16 20.10 -4.72
N THR A 45 -7.09 19.52 -3.95
CA THR A 45 -8.37 20.13 -3.58
C THR A 45 -8.69 19.87 -2.11
N ALA A 46 -9.40 20.81 -1.48
CA ALA A 46 -9.93 20.66 -0.13
C ALA A 46 -11.22 19.82 -0.07
N THR A 47 -11.76 19.41 -1.23
CA THR A 47 -13.05 18.73 -1.36
C THR A 47 -12.97 17.21 -1.34
N THR A 48 -11.81 16.63 -1.02
CA THR A 48 -11.70 15.18 -0.83
C THR A 48 -12.56 14.74 0.36
N ARG A 49 -13.10 13.52 0.31
CA ARG A 49 -13.97 13.00 1.38
C ARG A 49 -13.28 13.02 2.74
N ALA A 50 -11.98 12.75 2.76
CA ALA A 50 -11.13 12.75 3.94
C ALA A 50 -10.65 14.17 4.34
N GLY A 51 -10.60 15.12 3.40
CA GLY A 51 -10.13 16.49 3.62
C GLY A 51 -10.85 17.22 4.76
N LYS A 52 -12.13 16.91 4.97
CA LYS A 52 -12.95 17.49 6.05
C LYS A 52 -12.51 17.12 7.48
N PHE A 53 -11.65 16.11 7.64
CA PHE A 53 -11.16 15.66 8.95
C PHE A 53 -9.84 16.32 9.36
N PHE A 54 -9.22 17.11 8.48
CA PHE A 54 -8.03 17.89 8.78
C PHE A 54 -8.41 19.28 9.30
N ASP A 55 -7.63 19.83 10.22
CA ASP A 55 -7.76 21.22 10.66
C ASP A 55 -7.45 22.20 9.51
N HIS A 56 -6.55 21.80 8.61
CA HIS A 56 -6.28 22.54 7.39
C HIS A 56 -5.83 21.65 6.22
N VAL A 57 -6.23 22.03 5.01
CA VAL A 57 -5.77 21.43 3.76
C VAL A 57 -5.04 22.50 2.95
N ILE A 58 -3.71 22.40 2.91
CA ILE A 58 -2.87 23.23 2.04
C ILE A 58 -3.09 22.78 0.60
N ARG A 59 -3.48 23.71 -0.27
CA ARG A 59 -3.65 23.41 -1.69
C ARG A 59 -2.28 23.23 -2.36
N GLY A 60 -2.01 22.03 -2.89
CA GLY A 60 -0.72 21.74 -3.53
C GLY A 60 -0.59 20.29 -3.98
N VAL A 61 0.61 19.94 -4.45
CA VAL A 61 0.96 18.57 -4.87
C VAL A 61 1.92 17.99 -3.83
N SER A 62 1.44 17.00 -3.08
CA SER A 62 2.19 16.39 -1.97
C SER A 62 3.28 15.41 -2.41
N SER A 63 3.26 14.98 -3.68
CA SER A 63 4.23 14.05 -4.26
C SER A 63 5.44 14.73 -4.91
N ASP A 64 5.35 16.02 -5.24
CA ASP A 64 6.46 16.78 -5.79
C ASP A 64 7.18 17.56 -4.68
N PRO A 65 8.49 17.32 -4.45
CA PRO A 65 9.21 17.97 -3.36
C PRO A 65 9.26 19.50 -3.44
N ALA A 66 9.38 20.06 -4.64
CA ALA A 66 9.49 21.51 -4.82
C ALA A 66 8.12 22.18 -4.61
N ALA A 67 7.07 21.62 -5.21
CA ALA A 67 5.71 22.11 -5.05
C ALA A 67 5.20 21.96 -3.61
N ALA A 68 5.51 20.84 -2.94
CA ALA A 68 5.16 20.62 -1.55
C ALA A 68 5.84 21.65 -0.63
N LEU A 69 7.15 21.90 -0.82
CA LEU A 69 7.88 22.90 -0.06
C LEU A 69 7.37 24.32 -0.31
N GLU A 70 7.06 24.68 -1.56
CA GLU A 70 6.46 25.97 -1.90
C GLU A 70 5.11 26.16 -1.20
N ALA A 71 4.24 25.15 -1.26
CA ALA A 71 2.92 25.20 -0.64
C ALA A 71 3.00 25.37 0.89
N VAL A 72 3.91 24.64 1.54
CA VAL A 72 4.13 24.73 2.99
C VAL A 72 4.70 26.09 3.39
N ARG A 73 5.66 26.64 2.64
CA ARG A 73 6.20 28.00 2.87
C ARG A 73 5.15 29.09 2.63
N GLY A 74 4.23 28.88 1.69
CA GLY A 74 3.08 29.76 1.50
C GLY A 74 2.19 29.78 2.74
N PHE A 75 1.82 28.59 3.23
CA PHE A 75 1.01 28.45 4.44
C PHE A 75 1.71 29.00 5.69
N GLU A 76 3.03 28.84 5.81
CA GLU A 76 3.83 29.44 6.89
C GLU A 76 3.72 30.97 6.89
N LYS A 77 3.84 31.63 5.73
CA LYS A 77 3.70 33.09 5.62
C LYS A 77 2.30 33.58 6.03
N GLU A 78 1.26 32.80 5.71
CA GLU A 78 -0.13 33.15 6.00
C GLU A 78 -0.52 32.89 7.46
N SER A 79 -0.09 31.76 8.00
CA SER A 79 -0.49 31.27 9.33
C SER A 79 0.47 31.67 10.45
N GLY A 80 1.74 31.90 10.13
CA GLY A 80 2.84 32.03 11.08
C GLY A 80 3.26 30.72 11.75
N CYS A 81 2.76 29.57 11.27
CA CYS A 81 3.01 28.24 11.85
C CYS A 81 3.89 27.40 10.93
N VAL A 82 4.73 26.55 11.52
CA VAL A 82 5.61 25.60 10.80
C VAL A 82 5.28 24.15 11.15
N PRO A 83 5.63 23.17 10.30
CA PRO A 83 5.51 21.75 10.68
C PRO A 83 6.35 21.43 11.92
N ALA A 84 5.74 20.83 12.93
CA ALA A 84 6.44 20.25 14.08
C ALA A 84 6.95 18.82 13.76
N ALA A 85 6.31 18.13 12.83
CA ALA A 85 6.74 16.86 12.26
C ALA A 85 6.06 16.62 10.90
N VAL A 86 6.63 15.71 10.10
CA VAL A 86 6.10 15.30 8.79
C VAL A 86 5.92 13.79 8.78
N VAL A 87 4.71 13.31 8.51
CA VAL A 87 4.35 11.88 8.56
C VAL A 87 3.80 11.41 7.22
N PRO A 88 4.49 10.49 6.53
CA PRO A 88 4.05 9.95 5.25
C PRO A 88 3.31 8.61 5.38
N PHE A 89 2.21 8.43 4.66
CA PHE A 89 1.47 7.17 4.67
C PHE A 89 1.58 6.35 3.36
N ILE A 90 2.22 6.90 2.32
CA ILE A 90 2.34 6.26 0.99
C ILE A 90 3.71 6.53 0.37
N ASP A 91 4.12 5.69 -0.61
CA ASP A 91 5.44 5.79 -1.26
C ASP A 91 5.62 7.14 -1.97
N GLY A 92 4.56 7.55 -2.69
CA GLY A 92 4.59 8.72 -3.57
C GLY A 92 4.84 10.06 -2.85
N VAL A 93 4.81 10.10 -1.51
CA VAL A 93 5.08 11.31 -0.72
C VAL A 93 6.38 11.23 0.08
N LEU A 94 7.14 10.12 0.02
CA LEU A 94 8.36 9.97 0.84
C LEU A 94 9.43 10.99 0.47
N VAL A 95 9.65 11.23 -0.83
CA VAL A 95 10.67 12.18 -1.30
C VAL A 95 10.29 13.61 -0.92
N ALA A 96 9.02 13.98 -1.07
CA ALA A 96 8.54 15.30 -0.69
C ALA A 96 8.56 15.50 0.83
N GLY A 97 8.18 14.48 1.60
CA GLY A 97 8.26 14.51 3.05
C GLY A 97 9.70 14.62 3.56
N LEU A 98 10.66 13.95 2.93
CA LEU A 98 12.09 14.10 3.25
C LEU A 98 12.56 15.54 3.00
N ALA A 99 12.24 16.13 1.85
CA ALA A 99 12.62 17.50 1.52
C ALA A 99 12.04 18.53 2.51
N LEU A 100 10.78 18.34 2.91
CA LEU A 100 10.13 19.16 3.94
C LEU A 100 10.80 18.97 5.30
N ALA A 101 11.08 17.74 5.70
CA ALA A 101 11.70 17.45 6.98
C ALA A 101 13.11 18.01 7.09
N GLU A 102 13.92 17.89 6.04
CA GLU A 102 15.25 18.50 5.96
C GLU A 102 15.19 20.03 6.03
N HIS A 103 14.20 20.65 5.38
CA HIS A 103 14.03 22.11 5.40
C HIS A 103 13.67 22.64 6.80
N TYR A 104 12.75 21.96 7.49
CA TYR A 104 12.24 22.37 8.81
C TYR A 104 13.02 21.76 9.98
N GLY A 105 14.01 20.91 9.73
CA GLY A 105 14.87 20.30 10.75
C GLY A 105 14.14 19.32 11.67
N VAL A 106 13.13 18.59 11.16
CA VAL A 106 12.33 17.62 11.93
C VAL A 106 12.70 16.17 11.59
N PRO A 107 12.51 15.20 12.51
CA PRO A 107 12.83 13.79 12.25
C PRO A 107 12.06 13.20 11.06
N TYR A 108 12.74 12.36 10.27
CA TYR A 108 12.16 11.68 9.11
C TYR A 108 12.98 10.45 8.71
N LEU A 109 12.47 9.61 7.82
CA LEU A 109 13.23 8.49 7.25
C LEU A 109 14.58 8.94 6.72
N SER A 110 15.60 8.10 6.89
CA SER A 110 16.92 8.36 6.30
C SER A 110 16.83 8.50 4.77
N ARG A 111 17.72 9.31 4.19
CA ARG A 111 17.76 9.49 2.73
C ARG A 111 18.01 8.18 1.99
N ASP A 112 18.86 7.30 2.54
CA ASP A 112 19.13 5.99 1.96
C ASP A 112 17.87 5.11 1.96
N ALA A 113 17.14 5.08 3.08
CA ALA A 113 15.85 4.40 3.16
C ALA A 113 14.88 4.90 2.10
N VAL A 114 14.68 6.22 1.98
CA VAL A 114 13.76 6.79 0.98
C VAL A 114 14.14 6.37 -0.44
N VAL A 115 15.42 6.44 -0.79
CA VAL A 115 15.92 6.07 -2.13
C VAL A 115 15.72 4.59 -2.43
N THR A 116 15.95 3.73 -1.45
CA THR A 116 15.93 2.27 -1.61
C THR A 116 14.54 1.66 -1.41
N SER A 117 13.65 2.26 -0.62
CA SER A 117 12.35 1.66 -0.25
C SER A 117 11.14 2.17 -1.04
N SER A 118 11.19 3.37 -1.60
CA SER A 118 9.95 4.06 -2.05
C SER A 118 9.93 4.48 -3.51
N ILE A 119 11.07 4.44 -4.17
CA ILE A 119 11.20 4.96 -5.55
C ILE A 119 11.98 4.05 -6.48
N ASN A 120 12.62 2.99 -5.99
CA ASN A 120 13.45 2.14 -6.84
C ASN A 120 13.58 0.69 -6.34
N LYS A 121 12.77 -0.20 -6.90
CA LYS A 121 12.83 -1.66 -6.69
C LYS A 121 14.16 -2.29 -7.08
N ASN A 122 14.91 -1.69 -8.02
CA ASN A 122 16.24 -2.19 -8.39
C ASN A 122 17.21 -1.95 -7.23
N LEU A 123 17.32 -0.72 -6.74
CA LEU A 123 18.20 -0.40 -5.59
C LEU A 123 17.78 -1.12 -4.32
N MET A 124 16.47 -1.30 -4.11
CA MET A 124 15.95 -2.16 -3.04
C MET A 124 16.57 -3.55 -3.12
N LYS A 125 16.49 -4.21 -4.27
CA LYS A 125 17.01 -5.57 -4.43
C LYS A 125 18.53 -5.63 -4.38
N ASP A 126 19.25 -4.63 -4.90
CA ASP A 126 20.70 -4.53 -4.73
C ASP A 126 21.09 -4.56 -3.24
N ARG A 127 20.36 -3.80 -2.39
CA ARG A 127 20.56 -3.80 -0.94
C ARG A 127 20.25 -5.15 -0.29
N LEU A 128 19.15 -5.79 -0.69
CA LEU A 128 18.78 -7.11 -0.18
C LEU A 128 19.84 -8.16 -0.53
N LEU A 129 20.28 -8.21 -1.79
CA LEU A 129 21.31 -9.15 -2.26
C LEU A 129 22.66 -8.90 -1.59
N ALA A 130 23.06 -7.64 -1.41
CA ALA A 130 24.29 -7.29 -0.69
C ALA A 130 24.25 -7.72 0.80
N ALA A 131 23.06 -7.79 1.39
CA ALA A 131 22.84 -8.30 2.74
C ALA A 131 22.65 -9.84 2.79
N GLY A 132 22.74 -10.54 1.66
CA GLY A 132 22.53 -11.98 1.57
C GLY A 132 21.08 -12.42 1.72
N LEU A 133 20.12 -11.52 1.53
CA LEU A 133 18.69 -11.80 1.66
C LEU A 133 18.10 -12.28 0.33
N ALA A 134 17.29 -13.33 0.40
CA ALA A 134 16.72 -13.95 -0.79
C ALA A 134 15.64 -13.07 -1.44
N THR A 135 15.80 -12.78 -2.72
CA THR A 135 14.82 -12.13 -3.60
C THR A 135 14.97 -12.68 -5.01
N PRO A 136 13.91 -12.71 -5.83
CA PRO A 136 14.03 -13.17 -7.22
C PRO A 136 15.11 -12.40 -7.99
N ARG A 137 15.93 -13.13 -8.76
CA ARG A 137 16.86 -12.55 -9.74
C ARG A 137 16.12 -11.54 -10.62
N TYR A 138 16.77 -10.42 -10.90
CA TYR A 138 16.18 -9.35 -11.68
C TYR A 138 17.19 -8.65 -12.58
N ARG A 139 16.67 -7.96 -13.57
CA ARG A 139 17.43 -7.08 -14.46
C ARG A 139 16.60 -5.85 -14.81
N GLN A 140 17.23 -4.68 -14.79
CA GLN A 140 16.66 -3.48 -15.39
C GLN A 140 16.76 -3.57 -16.91
N VAL A 141 15.67 -3.29 -17.62
CA VAL A 141 15.57 -3.40 -19.08
C VAL A 141 15.12 -2.07 -19.69
N GLU A 142 15.63 -1.78 -20.88
CA GLU A 142 15.33 -0.53 -21.63
C GLU A 142 14.82 -0.80 -23.05
N SER A 143 14.68 -2.07 -23.43
CA SER A 143 14.20 -2.52 -24.74
C SER A 143 13.59 -3.91 -24.66
N VAL A 144 12.84 -4.29 -25.70
CA VAL A 144 12.33 -5.67 -25.87
C VAL A 144 13.47 -6.68 -25.98
N ASP A 145 14.57 -6.32 -26.66
CA ASP A 145 15.75 -7.17 -26.75
C ASP A 145 16.36 -7.46 -25.36
N ALA A 146 16.44 -6.44 -24.50
CA ALA A 146 16.89 -6.62 -23.12
C ALA A 146 15.94 -7.52 -22.29
N VAL A 147 14.63 -7.52 -22.59
CA VAL A 147 13.67 -8.47 -22.00
C VAL A 147 13.98 -9.90 -22.48
N HIS A 148 14.26 -10.10 -23.77
CA HIS A 148 14.65 -11.41 -24.29
C HIS A 148 15.97 -11.91 -23.68
N GLU A 149 16.95 -11.03 -23.47
CA GLU A 149 18.20 -11.37 -22.79
C GLU A 149 17.95 -11.78 -21.33
N ALA A 150 17.07 -11.08 -20.61
CA ALA A 150 16.68 -11.45 -19.26
C ALA A 150 15.99 -12.82 -19.24
N ILE A 151 15.09 -13.10 -20.19
CA ILE A 151 14.44 -14.40 -20.34
C ILE A 151 15.46 -15.52 -20.60
N ALA A 152 16.46 -15.26 -21.44
CA ALA A 152 17.52 -16.23 -21.74
C ALA A 152 18.38 -16.56 -20.51
N GLU A 153 18.58 -15.60 -19.60
CA GLU A 153 19.33 -15.80 -18.35
C GLU A 153 18.49 -16.45 -17.24
N PHE A 154 17.26 -15.99 -17.06
CA PHE A 154 16.42 -16.39 -15.93
C PHE A 154 15.64 -17.68 -16.20
N GLY A 155 15.27 -17.91 -17.47
CA GLY A 155 14.28 -18.90 -17.86
C GLY A 155 12.85 -18.37 -17.72
N LEU A 156 11.89 -19.11 -18.26
CA LEU A 156 10.46 -18.80 -18.14
C LEU A 156 9.81 -19.61 -17.00
N PRO A 157 8.76 -19.08 -16.35
CA PRO A 157 8.20 -17.75 -16.59
C PRO A 157 8.99 -16.61 -15.93
N CYS A 158 8.80 -15.38 -16.44
CA CYS A 158 9.37 -14.14 -15.90
C CYS A 158 8.24 -13.15 -15.54
N VAL A 159 8.52 -12.17 -14.70
CA VAL A 159 7.61 -11.05 -14.41
C VAL A 159 8.25 -9.76 -14.89
N ILE A 160 7.51 -8.95 -15.65
CA ILE A 160 7.92 -7.59 -16.01
C ILE A 160 7.08 -6.57 -15.26
N LYS A 161 7.71 -5.51 -14.75
CA LYS A 161 7.04 -4.46 -13.98
C LYS A 161 7.80 -3.13 -14.02
N PRO A 162 7.13 -2.00 -13.75
CA PRO A 162 7.82 -0.75 -13.48
C PRO A 162 8.71 -0.87 -12.23
N SER A 163 9.88 -0.22 -12.24
CA SER A 163 10.80 -0.21 -11.09
C SER A 163 10.37 0.75 -9.97
N ALA A 164 9.45 1.67 -10.27
CA ALA A 164 8.75 2.52 -9.31
C ALA A 164 7.24 2.23 -9.43
N PHE A 165 6.40 2.67 -8.48
CA PHE A 165 4.97 2.29 -8.34
C PHE A 165 4.71 1.02 -7.51
N GLY A 166 3.49 0.93 -6.98
CA GLY A 166 2.97 -0.22 -6.22
C GLY A 166 1.53 -0.55 -6.64
N GLY A 167 0.87 -1.46 -5.90
CA GLY A 167 -0.51 -1.87 -6.18
C GLY A 167 -0.69 -2.66 -7.49
N SER A 168 0.35 -3.41 -7.87
CA SER A 168 0.40 -4.22 -9.10
C SER A 168 0.20 -3.45 -10.41
N LEU A 169 0.38 -2.12 -10.40
CA LEU A 169 0.33 -1.30 -11.62
C LEU A 169 1.44 -1.69 -12.59
N GLY A 170 1.06 -2.16 -13.78
CA GLY A 170 2.00 -2.50 -14.85
C GLY A 170 2.75 -3.81 -14.62
N VAL A 171 2.38 -4.62 -13.63
CA VAL A 171 2.99 -5.93 -13.38
C VAL A 171 2.35 -6.98 -14.30
N ARG A 172 3.17 -7.73 -15.04
CA ARG A 172 2.69 -8.74 -15.99
C ARG A 172 3.59 -9.98 -16.01
N LEU A 173 2.96 -11.16 -16.01
CA LEU A 173 3.64 -12.44 -16.22
C LEU A 173 3.95 -12.65 -17.71
N ILE A 174 5.18 -13.05 -17.99
CA ILE A 174 5.66 -13.49 -19.31
C ILE A 174 5.80 -15.02 -19.25
N ARG A 175 4.94 -15.74 -19.97
CA ARG A 175 4.97 -17.22 -20.00
C ARG A 175 5.70 -17.75 -21.22
N ALA A 176 5.62 -17.05 -22.34
CA ALA A 176 6.35 -17.35 -23.55
C ALA A 176 7.23 -16.17 -23.94
N ALA A 177 8.40 -16.45 -24.54
CA ALA A 177 9.27 -15.39 -25.05
C ALA A 177 8.56 -14.49 -26.08
N THR A 178 7.59 -15.03 -26.81
CA THR A 178 6.74 -14.30 -27.76
C THR A 178 5.88 -13.22 -27.11
N ASP A 179 5.66 -13.28 -25.80
CA ASP A 179 4.83 -12.31 -25.06
C ASP A 179 5.63 -11.05 -24.68
N ALA A 180 6.98 -11.08 -24.79
CA ALA A 180 7.87 -10.02 -24.35
C ALA A 180 7.57 -8.64 -24.98
N PRO A 181 7.32 -8.50 -26.31
CA PRO A 181 7.02 -7.20 -26.90
C PRO A 181 5.74 -6.58 -26.33
N GLU A 182 4.67 -7.37 -26.21
CA GLU A 182 3.38 -6.91 -25.70
C GLU A 182 3.48 -6.54 -24.21
N ALA A 183 4.18 -7.35 -23.42
CA ALA A 183 4.35 -7.11 -22.00
C ALA A 183 5.19 -5.85 -21.72
N TYR A 184 6.26 -5.63 -22.51
CA TYR A 184 7.09 -4.42 -22.43
C TYR A 184 6.29 -3.15 -22.76
N GLU A 185 5.51 -3.18 -23.84
CA GLU A 185 4.70 -2.04 -24.25
C GLU A 185 3.57 -1.73 -23.24
N TYR A 186 2.96 -2.77 -22.66
CA TYR A 186 1.99 -2.62 -21.59
C TYR A 186 2.58 -1.86 -20.40
N VAL A 187 3.78 -2.27 -19.94
CA VAL A 187 4.47 -1.61 -18.81
C VAL A 187 4.79 -0.15 -19.14
N ARG A 188 5.33 0.12 -20.34
CA ARG A 188 5.61 1.47 -20.83
C ARG A 188 4.37 2.36 -20.81
N THR A 189 3.27 1.87 -21.37
CA THR A 189 2.00 2.61 -21.42
C THR A 189 1.52 2.98 -20.01
N ILE A 190 1.59 2.04 -19.06
CA ILE A 190 1.22 2.30 -17.67
C ILE A 190 2.13 3.37 -17.05
N ILE A 191 3.45 3.31 -17.27
CA ILE A 191 4.39 4.33 -16.77
C ILE A 191 4.02 5.71 -17.33
N GLU A 192 3.74 5.81 -18.63
CA GLU A 192 3.38 7.08 -19.27
C GLU A 192 2.07 7.66 -18.72
N GLN A 193 1.06 6.81 -18.51
CA GLN A 193 -0.24 7.20 -17.95
C GLN A 193 -0.16 7.62 -16.47
N THR A 194 0.74 7.00 -15.70
CA THR A 194 0.81 7.19 -14.23
C THR A 194 1.87 8.19 -13.79
N ALA A 195 2.86 8.50 -14.64
CA ALA A 195 3.96 9.40 -14.32
C ALA A 195 3.49 10.82 -13.90
N ALA A 196 2.40 11.30 -14.50
CA ALA A 196 1.82 12.60 -14.14
C ALA A 196 1.11 12.59 -12.77
N THR A 197 0.54 11.45 -12.37
CA THR A 197 -0.22 11.31 -11.12
C THR A 197 0.68 11.17 -9.89
N PHE A 198 1.78 10.44 -10.01
CA PHE A 198 2.66 10.16 -8.87
C PHE A 198 3.95 10.98 -8.87
N THR A 199 4.16 11.84 -9.86
CA THR A 199 5.39 12.66 -10.02
C THR A 199 6.67 11.81 -9.96
N VAL A 200 6.57 10.54 -10.35
CA VAL A 200 7.66 9.57 -10.26
C VAL A 200 8.63 9.84 -11.40
N LYS A 201 9.86 10.22 -11.05
CA LYS A 201 10.93 10.45 -12.02
C LYS A 201 11.55 9.16 -12.56
N ASN A 202 11.49 8.09 -11.77
CA ASN A 202 12.02 6.79 -12.16
C ASN A 202 11.03 6.09 -13.11
N ARG A 203 11.43 5.99 -14.39
CA ARG A 203 10.66 5.32 -15.44
C ARG A 203 11.26 3.97 -15.85
N SER A 204 12.16 3.45 -15.03
CA SER A 204 12.85 2.19 -15.34
C SER A 204 11.89 1.02 -15.30
N ILE A 205 12.17 0.00 -16.11
CA ILE A 205 11.42 -1.25 -16.17
C ILE A 205 12.33 -2.37 -15.67
N GLN A 206 11.76 -3.30 -14.93
CA GLN A 206 12.44 -4.45 -14.36
C GLN A 206 11.82 -5.74 -14.88
N VAL A 207 12.65 -6.72 -15.22
CA VAL A 207 12.27 -8.11 -15.43
C VAL A 207 12.83 -8.94 -14.28
N GLU A 208 12.02 -9.83 -13.71
CA GLU A 208 12.39 -10.76 -12.65
C GLU A 208 12.12 -12.19 -13.05
N GLU A 209 12.90 -13.13 -12.51
CA GLU A 209 12.49 -14.53 -12.50
C GLU A 209 11.18 -14.66 -11.71
N PHE A 210 10.26 -15.49 -12.18
CA PHE A 210 9.02 -15.71 -11.44
C PHE A 210 9.27 -16.57 -10.19
N CYS A 211 8.94 -16.02 -9.01
CA CYS A 211 8.96 -16.78 -7.76
C CYS A 211 7.80 -17.78 -7.73
N ALA A 212 8.08 -19.07 -7.92
CA ALA A 212 7.08 -20.13 -7.96
C ALA A 212 6.59 -20.61 -6.58
N LEU A 213 6.95 -19.92 -5.49
CA LEU A 213 6.39 -20.16 -4.17
C LEU A 213 4.89 -19.79 -4.17
N THR A 214 4.08 -20.62 -3.52
CA THR A 214 2.63 -20.68 -3.77
C THR A 214 1.82 -19.64 -3.02
N ASP A 215 2.26 -19.25 -1.83
CA ASP A 215 1.58 -18.26 -1.02
C ASP A 215 2.35 -16.95 -1.03
N GLU A 216 1.61 -15.86 -0.80
CA GLU A 216 2.16 -14.53 -0.61
C GLU A 216 1.58 -13.94 0.67
N VAL A 217 2.44 -13.35 1.49
CA VAL A 217 2.06 -12.63 2.70
C VAL A 217 2.67 -11.23 2.67
N SER A 218 2.05 -10.29 3.36
CA SER A 218 2.76 -9.12 3.85
C SER A 218 3.11 -9.26 5.32
N VAL A 219 4.22 -8.65 5.72
CA VAL A 219 4.66 -8.52 7.10
C VAL A 219 4.74 -7.04 7.43
N GLU A 220 3.94 -6.62 8.39
CA GLU A 220 3.88 -5.23 8.85
C GLU A 220 4.90 -5.03 9.96
N VAL A 221 5.98 -4.30 9.67
CA VAL A 221 7.11 -4.11 10.59
C VAL A 221 7.14 -2.67 11.09
N LEU A 222 7.11 -2.49 12.40
CA LEU A 222 7.35 -1.18 13.03
C LEU A 222 8.84 -1.00 13.27
N ASN A 223 9.37 0.11 12.75
CA ASN A 223 10.75 0.54 12.90
C ASN A 223 10.78 1.78 13.80
N HIS A 224 11.71 1.81 14.75
CA HIS A 224 11.98 2.97 15.58
C HIS A 224 13.44 2.95 16.04
N ARG A 225 14.23 3.89 15.53
CA ARG A 225 15.69 3.97 15.69
C ARG A 225 16.35 2.66 15.27
N ASP A 226 17.06 2.00 16.17
CA ASP A 226 17.74 0.73 15.96
C ASP A 226 16.83 -0.50 16.16
N ARG A 227 15.61 -0.30 16.68
CA ARG A 227 14.66 -1.36 17.03
C ARG A 227 13.62 -1.58 15.96
N ARG A 228 13.23 -2.85 15.80
CA ARG A 228 12.28 -3.33 14.79
C ARG A 228 11.41 -4.42 15.39
N VAL A 229 10.10 -4.38 15.13
CA VAL A 229 9.16 -5.39 15.62
C VAL A 229 8.12 -5.74 14.54
N VAL A 230 7.84 -7.02 14.37
CA VAL A 230 6.74 -7.49 13.51
C VAL A 230 5.43 -7.31 14.26
N LEU A 231 4.54 -6.50 13.70
CA LEU A 231 3.18 -6.30 14.22
C LEU A 231 2.22 -7.39 13.73
N ALA A 232 2.28 -7.73 12.45
CA ALA A 232 1.37 -8.72 11.87
C ALA A 232 1.98 -9.40 10.65
N VAL A 233 1.56 -10.64 10.41
CA VAL A 233 1.69 -11.32 9.13
C VAL A 233 0.29 -11.43 8.53
N VAL A 234 0.15 -11.10 7.25
CA VAL A 234 -1.12 -10.91 6.56
C VAL A 234 -1.15 -11.83 5.35
N ASP A 235 -2.16 -12.69 5.23
CA ASP A 235 -2.37 -13.47 4.00
C ASP A 235 -2.78 -12.53 2.87
N LYS A 236 -2.17 -12.67 1.69
CA LYS A 236 -2.54 -11.92 0.47
C LYS A 236 -3.18 -12.87 -0.54
N SER A 237 -4.34 -12.48 -1.07
CA SER A 237 -5.03 -13.18 -2.16
C SER A 237 -4.84 -12.43 -3.47
N LEU A 238 -4.35 -13.13 -4.49
CA LEU A 238 -4.11 -12.57 -5.81
C LEU A 238 -5.19 -12.99 -6.81
N GLY A 239 -5.51 -12.09 -7.74
CA GLY A 239 -6.32 -12.36 -8.91
C GLY A 239 -5.61 -13.27 -9.92
N PRO A 240 -6.28 -13.61 -11.04
CA PRO A 240 -5.73 -14.52 -12.03
C PRO A 240 -4.56 -13.92 -12.81
N GLU A 241 -3.58 -14.77 -13.11
CA GLU A 241 -2.49 -14.49 -14.04
C GLU A 241 -3.05 -14.20 -15.45
N PRO A 242 -2.43 -13.31 -16.25
CA PRO A 242 -1.08 -12.79 -16.12
C PRO A 242 -0.93 -11.55 -15.23
N TYR A 243 -2.01 -11.12 -14.57
CA TYR A 243 -2.00 -10.02 -13.61
C TYR A 243 -1.78 -10.51 -12.19
N PHE A 244 -1.48 -9.58 -11.29
CA PHE A 244 -1.25 -9.84 -9.87
C PHE A 244 -2.04 -8.87 -8.99
N ALA A 245 -3.24 -8.48 -9.42
CA ALA A 245 -4.08 -7.61 -8.63
C ALA A 245 -4.43 -8.29 -7.30
N GLU A 246 -4.25 -7.57 -6.20
CA GLU A 246 -4.66 -8.07 -4.90
C GLU A 246 -6.20 -8.02 -4.84
N ILE A 247 -6.82 -9.12 -4.44
CA ILE A 247 -8.28 -9.26 -4.37
C ILE A 247 -8.78 -9.49 -2.95
N GLY A 248 -7.88 -9.71 -1.99
CA GLY A 248 -8.23 -9.78 -0.59
C GLY A 248 -7.04 -9.96 0.33
N HIS A 249 -7.24 -9.65 1.60
CA HIS A 249 -6.25 -9.75 2.67
C HIS A 249 -6.88 -10.33 3.92
N ARG A 250 -6.10 -11.07 4.72
CA ARG A 250 -6.58 -11.67 5.97
C ARG A 250 -5.54 -11.63 7.09
N VAL A 251 -5.97 -11.24 8.29
CA VAL A 251 -5.16 -11.08 9.49
C VAL A 251 -5.81 -11.81 10.68
N PRO A 252 -5.06 -12.57 11.50
CA PRO A 252 -3.67 -12.96 11.27
C PRO A 252 -3.55 -14.02 10.15
N SER A 253 -2.37 -14.08 9.54
CA SER A 253 -2.00 -15.17 8.62
C SER A 253 -1.79 -16.48 9.38
N ARG A 254 -2.04 -17.61 8.71
CA ARG A 254 -1.61 -18.94 9.21
C ARG A 254 -0.08 -19.07 9.35
N TYR A 255 0.67 -18.16 8.73
CA TYR A 255 2.13 -18.10 8.77
C TYR A 255 2.65 -17.14 9.86
N SER A 256 1.79 -16.63 10.75
CA SER A 256 2.16 -15.66 11.79
C SER A 256 3.25 -16.14 12.74
N ASP A 257 3.31 -17.47 12.97
CA ASP A 257 4.27 -18.11 13.87
C ASP A 257 5.53 -18.64 13.15
N ARG A 258 5.68 -18.40 11.84
CA ARG A 258 6.90 -18.79 11.10
C ARG A 258 8.07 -17.85 11.44
N PRO A 259 9.11 -18.31 12.16
CA PRO A 259 10.21 -17.43 12.57
C PRO A 259 11.02 -16.92 11.38
N ASP A 260 11.26 -17.77 10.37
CA ASP A 260 12.03 -17.42 9.17
C ASP A 260 11.38 -16.29 8.35
N VAL A 261 10.05 -16.25 8.26
CA VAL A 261 9.30 -15.15 7.61
C VAL A 261 9.46 -13.84 8.39
N ARG A 262 9.35 -13.90 9.72
CA ARG A 262 9.48 -12.73 10.60
C ARG A 262 10.90 -12.19 10.60
N GLU A 263 11.88 -13.06 10.72
CA GLU A 263 13.30 -12.73 10.72
C GLU A 263 13.73 -12.14 9.37
N LEU A 264 13.26 -12.71 8.25
CA LEU A 264 13.52 -12.17 6.92
C LEU A 264 12.96 -10.76 6.75
N ALA A 265 11.74 -10.49 7.25
CA ALA A 265 11.14 -9.15 7.21
C ALA A 265 11.89 -8.13 8.09
N LEU A 266 12.35 -8.53 9.28
CA LEU A 266 13.15 -7.67 10.15
C LEU A 266 14.52 -7.38 9.53
N ALA A 267 15.16 -8.40 8.95
CA ALA A 267 16.45 -8.29 8.28
C ALA A 267 16.36 -7.41 7.02
N SER A 268 15.27 -7.49 6.26
CA SER A 268 15.06 -6.63 5.09
C SER A 268 14.92 -5.16 5.48
N CYS A 269 14.16 -4.86 6.53
CA CYS A 269 14.05 -3.50 7.06
C CYS A 269 15.41 -2.96 7.55
N ALA A 270 16.22 -3.81 8.17
CA ALA A 270 17.58 -3.45 8.58
C ALA A 270 18.51 -3.20 7.39
N ALA A 271 18.48 -4.06 6.37
CA ALA A 271 19.32 -3.93 5.16
C ALA A 271 19.01 -2.67 4.34
N ILE A 272 17.75 -2.25 4.34
CA ILE A 272 17.27 -1.00 3.71
C ILE A 272 17.60 0.24 4.57
N GLY A 273 17.95 0.05 5.84
CA GLY A 273 18.25 1.16 6.76
C GLY A 273 17.00 1.87 7.27
N LEU A 274 15.88 1.15 7.41
CA LEU A 274 14.66 1.69 8.00
C LEU A 274 14.86 1.91 9.49
N ASP A 275 14.59 3.15 9.93
CA ASP A 275 14.79 3.64 11.28
C ASP A 275 13.52 4.20 11.92
N ARG A 276 12.40 4.24 11.18
CA ARG A 276 11.16 4.88 11.65
C ARG A 276 9.95 4.41 10.86
N GLY A 277 8.78 4.55 11.48
CA GLY A 277 7.50 4.27 10.86
C GLY A 277 7.26 2.79 10.61
N LEU A 278 6.23 2.52 9.82
CA LEU A 278 5.88 1.17 9.39
C LEU A 278 6.53 0.86 8.06
N ALA A 279 6.94 -0.39 7.90
CA ALA A 279 7.31 -0.99 6.64
C ALA A 279 6.31 -2.09 6.27
N HIS A 280 5.92 -2.11 5.00
CA HIS A 280 5.12 -3.16 4.39
C HIS A 280 6.06 -4.07 3.60
N VAL A 281 6.29 -5.29 4.08
CA VAL A 281 7.22 -6.24 3.48
C VAL A 281 6.44 -7.37 2.82
N GLU A 282 6.56 -7.52 1.51
CA GLU A 282 5.91 -8.60 0.76
C GLU A 282 6.85 -9.79 0.59
N ILE A 283 6.38 -10.98 0.98
CA ILE A 283 7.16 -12.21 0.99
C ILE A 283 6.35 -13.31 0.32
N ARG A 284 6.99 -14.01 -0.63
CA ARG A 284 6.48 -15.28 -1.13
C ARG A 284 7.09 -16.45 -0.39
N LEU A 285 6.27 -17.45 -0.10
CA LEU A 285 6.63 -18.59 0.73
C LEU A 285 5.84 -19.84 0.36
N ALA A 286 6.37 -20.99 0.76
CA ALA A 286 5.68 -22.26 0.72
C ALA A 286 6.10 -23.09 1.95
N PRO A 287 5.31 -24.10 2.36
CA PRO A 287 5.70 -25.01 3.42
C PRO A 287 7.06 -25.69 3.13
N GLY A 288 7.98 -25.66 4.10
CA GLY A 288 9.29 -26.33 4.00
C GLY A 288 10.25 -25.72 2.97
N ARG A 289 9.98 -24.51 2.47
CA ARG A 289 10.85 -23.78 1.54
C ARG A 289 11.24 -22.42 2.12
N ASP A 290 12.45 -21.98 1.79
CA ASP A 290 12.95 -20.68 2.20
C ASP A 290 12.10 -19.56 1.57
N PRO A 291 11.62 -18.59 2.38
CA PRO A 291 10.85 -17.46 1.89
C PRO A 291 11.72 -16.50 1.06
N GLN A 292 11.08 -15.76 0.15
CA GLN A 292 11.75 -14.76 -0.69
C GLN A 292 11.04 -13.41 -0.60
N ILE A 293 11.83 -12.35 -0.46
CA ILE A 293 11.32 -10.97 -0.43
C ILE A 293 10.96 -10.55 -1.86
N ILE A 294 9.73 -10.09 -2.02
CA ILE A 294 9.22 -9.51 -3.27
C ILE A 294 9.38 -7.98 -3.24
N GLU A 295 8.99 -7.35 -2.14
CA GLU A 295 9.00 -5.89 -1.99
C GLU A 295 9.17 -5.47 -0.51
N VAL A 296 9.79 -4.30 -0.30
CA VAL A 296 9.91 -3.62 1.00
C VAL A 296 9.53 -2.15 0.81
N GLY A 297 8.34 -1.75 1.27
CA GLY A 297 7.88 -0.36 1.22
C GLY A 297 8.00 0.32 2.59
N ALA A 298 8.64 1.50 2.67
CA ALA A 298 8.75 2.28 3.92
C ALA A 298 7.50 3.14 4.17
N ARG A 299 6.35 2.48 4.22
CA ARG A 299 5.04 3.09 4.41
C ARG A 299 4.09 2.13 5.09
N THR A 300 2.95 2.65 5.47
CA THR A 300 1.79 1.84 5.85
C THR A 300 1.23 1.02 4.68
N ALA A 301 0.82 -0.22 4.93
CA ALA A 301 0.12 -1.07 3.96
C ALA A 301 -1.15 -0.42 3.38
N GLY A 302 -1.50 -0.75 2.13
CA GLY A 302 -2.75 -0.32 1.49
C GLY A 302 -3.95 -1.19 1.88
N ASP A 303 -5.03 -1.10 1.12
CA ASP A 303 -6.18 -2.02 1.17
C ASP A 303 -6.80 -2.25 2.56
N GLY A 304 -6.78 -1.25 3.44
CA GLY A 304 -7.34 -1.38 4.78
C GLY A 304 -6.60 -2.39 5.67
N ILE A 305 -5.43 -2.91 5.27
CA ILE A 305 -4.70 -3.94 6.02
C ILE A 305 -4.45 -3.50 7.47
N LEU A 306 -4.09 -2.24 7.71
CA LEU A 306 -3.84 -1.76 9.06
C LEU A 306 -5.12 -1.67 9.92
N ASP A 307 -6.29 -1.49 9.30
CA ASP A 307 -7.59 -1.56 9.98
C ASP A 307 -7.90 -3.01 10.38
N LEU A 308 -7.54 -3.99 9.54
CA LEU A 308 -7.65 -5.42 9.87
C LEU A 308 -6.73 -5.79 11.03
N VAL A 309 -5.48 -5.31 11.01
CA VAL A 309 -4.52 -5.50 12.11
C VAL A 309 -5.07 -4.92 13.40
N GLU A 310 -5.61 -3.69 13.36
CA GLU A 310 -6.20 -3.07 14.55
C GLU A 310 -7.42 -3.85 15.07
N ARG A 311 -8.29 -4.33 14.18
CA ARG A 311 -9.46 -5.12 14.56
C ARG A 311 -9.08 -6.48 15.16
N ALA A 312 -8.09 -7.17 14.59
CA ALA A 312 -7.70 -8.50 15.03
C ALA A 312 -6.78 -8.50 16.26
N LEU A 313 -5.88 -7.51 16.40
CA LEU A 313 -4.84 -7.51 17.44
C LEU A 313 -5.04 -6.45 18.53
N GLY A 314 -6.00 -5.54 18.38
CA GLY A 314 -6.31 -4.51 19.38
C GLY A 314 -5.22 -3.43 19.55
N ILE A 315 -4.27 -3.34 18.63
CA ILE A 315 -3.25 -2.27 18.56
C ILE A 315 -3.61 -1.29 17.45
N SER A 316 -3.21 -0.01 17.50
CA SER A 316 -3.37 0.89 16.34
C SER A 316 -2.04 1.05 15.59
N PRO A 317 -1.84 0.36 14.43
CA PRO A 317 -0.59 0.46 13.69
C PRO A 317 -0.35 1.88 13.14
N TYR A 318 -1.41 2.60 12.78
CA TYR A 318 -1.30 4.00 12.38
C TYR A 318 -0.82 4.89 13.52
N GLU A 319 -1.28 4.66 14.76
CA GLU A 319 -0.81 5.43 15.91
C GLU A 319 0.67 5.15 16.19
N LEU A 320 1.08 3.88 16.16
CA LEU A 320 2.48 3.49 16.27
C LEU A 320 3.34 4.11 15.16
N HIS A 321 2.83 4.16 13.93
CA HIS A 321 3.49 4.84 12.81
C HIS A 321 3.71 6.32 13.11
N VAL A 322 2.65 7.07 13.47
CA VAL A 322 2.76 8.51 13.78
C VAL A 322 3.70 8.74 14.95
N ARG A 323 3.56 7.99 16.05
CA ARG A 323 4.40 8.13 17.24
C ARG A 323 5.87 7.83 16.94
N SER A 324 6.17 6.93 16.00
CA SER A 324 7.54 6.71 15.55
C SER A 324 8.13 7.97 14.87
N TYR A 325 7.33 8.69 14.06
CA TYR A 325 7.73 9.99 13.47
C TYR A 325 7.83 11.14 14.45
N LEU A 326 7.11 11.06 15.57
CA LEU A 326 7.20 12.04 16.65
C LEU A 326 8.32 11.72 17.66
N ASP A 327 9.07 10.63 17.47
CA ASP A 327 10.03 10.10 18.45
C ASP A 327 9.41 9.82 19.84
N GLN A 328 8.17 9.33 19.86
CA GLN A 328 7.35 9.07 21.06
C GLN A 328 7.16 7.58 21.37
N LEU A 329 8.08 6.72 20.92
CA LEU A 329 8.07 5.29 21.22
C LEU A 329 9.22 4.94 22.17
N ASP A 330 8.92 4.87 23.47
CA ASP A 330 9.90 4.46 24.48
C ASP A 330 10.20 2.96 24.42
N GLU A 331 9.17 2.15 24.13
CA GLU A 331 9.28 0.70 23.96
C GLU A 331 8.48 0.22 22.74
N LEU A 332 9.00 -0.81 22.07
CA LEU A 332 8.29 -1.51 21.01
C LEU A 332 7.66 -2.78 21.61
N ALA A 333 6.42 -2.65 22.08
CA ALA A 333 5.68 -3.80 22.59
C ALA A 333 5.21 -4.70 21.44
N LEU A 334 5.33 -6.02 21.65
CA LEU A 334 4.69 -6.99 20.77
C LEU A 334 3.16 -6.92 20.94
N PRO A 335 2.39 -7.09 19.87
CA PRO A 335 0.94 -7.23 20.00
C PRO A 335 0.59 -8.46 20.85
N GLY A 336 -0.54 -8.36 21.55
CA GLY A 336 -1.14 -9.51 22.24
C GLY A 336 -1.68 -10.56 21.26
N PRO A 337 -2.25 -11.67 21.77
CA PRO A 337 -2.90 -12.66 20.94
C PRO A 337 -4.07 -12.04 20.18
N ALA A 338 -4.31 -12.53 18.96
CA ALA A 338 -5.44 -12.09 18.16
C ALA A 338 -6.78 -12.45 18.83
N THR A 339 -7.76 -11.56 18.72
CA THR A 339 -9.13 -11.74 19.23
C THR A 339 -10.09 -12.28 18.17
N GLY A 340 -9.58 -12.59 16.98
CA GLY A 340 -10.35 -13.13 15.86
C GLY A 340 -9.59 -13.01 14.55
N VAL A 341 -10.28 -13.30 13.45
CA VAL A 341 -9.78 -13.16 12.10
C VAL A 341 -10.49 -12.00 11.42
N ALA A 342 -9.74 -10.99 10.96
CA ALA A 342 -10.23 -9.89 10.15
C ALA A 342 -9.81 -10.07 8.69
N ALA A 343 -10.68 -9.74 7.74
CA ALA A 343 -10.36 -9.83 6.32
C ALA A 343 -11.02 -8.71 5.51
N ILE A 344 -10.46 -8.43 4.34
CA ILE A 344 -11.05 -7.55 3.33
C ILE A 344 -11.00 -8.25 1.97
N ALA A 345 -12.05 -8.11 1.17
CA ALA A 345 -12.10 -8.62 -0.19
C ALA A 345 -12.62 -7.54 -1.16
N THR A 346 -12.16 -7.58 -2.40
CA THR A 346 -12.68 -6.72 -3.47
C THR A 346 -14.09 -7.11 -3.84
N LEU A 347 -15.00 -6.14 -3.91
CA LEU A 347 -16.28 -6.32 -4.60
C LEU A 347 -16.06 -6.09 -6.09
N LYS A 348 -16.38 -7.12 -6.88
CA LYS A 348 -16.21 -7.12 -8.34
C LYS A 348 -17.55 -7.31 -9.03
N ALA A 349 -17.98 -6.33 -9.82
CA ALA A 349 -19.20 -6.46 -10.61
C ALA A 349 -19.00 -7.50 -11.75
N PRO A 350 -20.06 -8.19 -12.19
CA PRO A 350 -19.97 -9.03 -13.38
C PRO A 350 -19.64 -8.18 -14.63
N PRO A 351 -19.02 -8.77 -15.68
CA PRO A 351 -18.63 -8.02 -16.87
C PRO A 351 -19.84 -7.37 -17.55
N GLY A 352 -19.70 -6.09 -17.93
CA GLY A 352 -20.75 -5.34 -18.61
C GLY A 352 -20.96 -3.95 -18.02
N ARG A 353 -22.04 -3.29 -18.46
CA ARG A 353 -22.39 -1.95 -17.97
C ARG A 353 -23.24 -2.07 -16.73
N ILE A 354 -22.78 -1.51 -15.60
CA ILE A 354 -23.53 -1.42 -14.36
C ILE A 354 -24.73 -0.50 -14.59
N THR A 355 -25.94 -1.01 -14.45
CA THR A 355 -27.17 -0.23 -14.62
C THR A 355 -27.74 0.23 -13.29
N ARG A 356 -27.52 -0.53 -12.21
CA ARG A 356 -27.99 -0.21 -10.88
C ARG A 356 -27.05 -0.75 -9.80
N ILE A 357 -27.00 -0.01 -8.70
CA ILE A 357 -26.36 -0.43 -7.45
C ILE A 357 -27.47 -0.62 -6.42
N ALA A 358 -27.57 -1.82 -5.86
CA ALA A 358 -28.58 -2.21 -4.91
C ALA A 358 -27.99 -2.34 -3.49
N THR A 359 -28.86 -2.19 -2.50
CA THR A 359 -28.54 -2.58 -1.13
C THR A 359 -28.74 -4.10 -1.01
N PRO A 360 -27.75 -4.88 -0.54
CA PRO A 360 -27.88 -6.32 -0.38
C PRO A 360 -28.96 -6.65 0.65
N ALA A 361 -29.71 -7.73 0.41
CA ALA A 361 -30.87 -8.10 1.21
C ALA A 361 -30.47 -8.75 2.55
N VAL A 362 -29.33 -9.45 2.58
CA VAL A 362 -28.79 -10.12 3.77
C VAL A 362 -27.31 -9.78 3.89
N ALA A 363 -26.93 -9.17 5.03
CA ALA A 363 -25.53 -9.08 5.42
C ALA A 363 -25.13 -10.40 6.08
N HIS A 364 -24.16 -11.11 5.50
CA HIS A 364 -23.56 -12.29 6.12
C HIS A 364 -23.04 -11.91 7.54
N PRO A 365 -23.19 -12.75 8.59
CA PRO A 365 -22.89 -12.36 9.96
C PRO A 365 -21.45 -11.86 10.20
N ALA A 366 -20.49 -12.33 9.41
CA ALA A 366 -19.11 -11.88 9.47
C ALA A 366 -18.89 -10.48 8.85
N VAL A 367 -19.79 -9.97 8.01
CA VAL A 367 -19.61 -8.68 7.32
C VAL A 367 -19.69 -7.56 8.34
N SER A 368 -18.57 -6.85 8.50
CA SER A 368 -18.46 -5.70 9.40
C SER A 368 -18.79 -4.40 8.69
N SER A 369 -18.39 -4.29 7.42
CA SER A 369 -18.67 -3.14 6.57
C SER A 369 -18.52 -3.53 5.10
N TYR A 370 -19.08 -2.74 4.21
CA TYR A 370 -18.75 -2.78 2.79
C TYR A 370 -18.88 -1.38 2.20
N GLU A 371 -18.14 -1.12 1.13
CA GLU A 371 -18.19 0.15 0.41
C GLU A 371 -18.18 -0.11 -1.10
N VAL A 372 -19.00 0.64 -1.83
CA VAL A 372 -19.10 0.57 -3.29
C VAL A 372 -18.67 1.93 -3.85
N PHE A 373 -17.65 1.92 -4.72
CA PHE A 373 -17.16 3.12 -5.41
C PHE A 373 -17.68 3.23 -6.84
N ALA A 374 -18.11 2.11 -7.42
CA ALA A 374 -18.68 2.11 -8.75
C ALA A 374 -19.95 2.96 -8.82
N MET A 375 -20.29 3.41 -10.02
CA MET A 375 -21.51 4.16 -10.30
C MET A 375 -22.30 3.52 -11.44
N PRO A 376 -23.64 3.67 -11.46
CA PRO A 376 -24.41 3.35 -12.65
C PRO A 376 -23.84 4.03 -13.90
N GLY A 377 -23.76 3.27 -15.00
CA GLY A 377 -23.15 3.67 -16.25
C GLY A 377 -21.69 3.21 -16.41
N GLN A 378 -20.98 2.89 -15.33
CA GLN A 378 -19.61 2.36 -15.41
C GLN A 378 -19.58 0.97 -16.07
N VAL A 379 -18.53 0.71 -16.85
CA VAL A 379 -18.27 -0.60 -17.45
C VAL A 379 -17.31 -1.37 -16.55
N SER A 380 -17.71 -2.58 -16.16
CA SER A 380 -16.86 -3.51 -15.42
C SER A 380 -16.25 -4.54 -16.37
N ALA A 381 -14.93 -4.75 -16.23
CA ALA A 381 -14.21 -5.81 -16.92
C ALA A 381 -14.23 -7.12 -16.12
N ALA A 382 -13.99 -8.25 -16.78
CA ALA A 382 -14.03 -9.57 -16.14
C ALA A 382 -12.95 -9.80 -15.08
N ILE A 383 -11.81 -9.12 -15.20
CA ILE A 383 -10.66 -9.32 -14.31
C ILE A 383 -10.24 -7.96 -13.76
N SER A 384 -9.88 -7.93 -12.49
CA SER A 384 -9.17 -6.80 -11.91
C SER A 384 -7.71 -6.89 -12.30
N ALA A 385 -7.24 -6.02 -13.20
CA ALA A 385 -5.84 -5.98 -13.62
C ALA A 385 -4.94 -5.32 -12.56
N ASN A 386 -5.51 -4.41 -11.76
CA ASN A 386 -4.84 -3.69 -10.67
C ASN A 386 -5.88 -3.07 -9.71
N TYR A 387 -5.42 -2.35 -8.69
CA TYR A 387 -6.31 -1.78 -7.67
C TYR A 387 -7.34 -0.75 -8.19
N LEU A 388 -7.11 -0.10 -9.34
CA LEU A 388 -8.04 0.89 -9.91
C LEU A 388 -9.28 0.27 -10.55
N THR A 389 -9.28 -1.05 -10.75
CA THR A 389 -10.34 -1.76 -11.48
C THR A 389 -11.36 -2.44 -10.56
N ARG A 390 -11.31 -2.12 -9.26
CA ARG A 390 -12.19 -2.66 -8.21
C ARG A 390 -13.42 -1.76 -8.06
N GLU A 391 -14.61 -2.35 -7.91
CA GLU A 391 -15.88 -1.61 -7.79
C GLU A 391 -16.26 -1.31 -6.33
N GLY A 392 -15.59 -1.95 -5.37
CA GLY A 392 -15.80 -1.76 -3.94
C GLY A 392 -14.96 -2.72 -3.10
N TYR A 393 -15.23 -2.75 -1.80
CA TYR A 393 -14.71 -3.76 -0.88
C TYR A 393 -15.77 -4.20 0.13
N VAL A 394 -15.54 -5.38 0.71
CA VAL A 394 -16.22 -5.86 1.90
C VAL A 394 -15.18 -6.19 2.97
N GLU A 395 -15.42 -5.77 4.21
CA GLU A 395 -14.67 -6.18 5.37
C GLU A 395 -15.44 -7.25 6.16
N CYS A 396 -14.73 -8.28 6.58
CA CYS A 396 -15.24 -9.36 7.41
C CYS A 396 -14.48 -9.44 8.74
N PHE A 397 -15.16 -9.91 9.78
CA PHE A 397 -14.57 -10.25 11.07
C PHE A 397 -15.23 -11.49 11.66
N TRP A 398 -14.42 -12.45 12.07
CA TRP A 398 -14.83 -13.65 12.79
C TRP A 398 -14.23 -13.58 14.20
N PRO A 399 -15.00 -13.14 15.21
CA PRO A 399 -14.52 -13.06 16.59
C PRO A 399 -14.16 -14.45 17.12
N ASP A 400 -13.14 -14.51 17.97
CA ASP A 400 -12.61 -15.72 18.62
C ASP A 400 -12.12 -16.83 17.65
N ALA A 401 -12.10 -16.54 16.35
CA ALA A 401 -11.63 -17.47 15.33
C ALA A 401 -10.10 -17.47 15.23
N THR A 402 -9.57 -18.61 14.81
CA THR A 402 -8.15 -18.79 14.43
C THR A 402 -8.01 -18.80 12.90
N PRO A 403 -6.81 -18.48 12.35
CA PRO A 403 -6.55 -18.56 10.90
C PRO A 403 -6.92 -19.91 10.29
N GLU A 404 -6.79 -21.00 11.05
CA GLU A 404 -7.10 -22.37 10.64
C GLU A 404 -8.61 -22.66 10.65
N SER A 405 -9.36 -22.02 11.55
CA SER A 405 -10.82 -22.24 11.67
C SER A 405 -11.65 -21.52 10.59
N VAL A 406 -11.08 -20.52 9.93
CA VAL A 406 -11.74 -19.78 8.85
C VAL A 406 -11.16 -20.25 7.51
N PRO A 407 -11.98 -20.72 6.54
CA PRO A 407 -11.49 -21.06 5.22
C PRO A 407 -10.73 -19.88 4.58
N SER A 408 -9.60 -20.16 3.92
CA SER A 408 -8.73 -19.11 3.35
C SER A 408 -9.45 -18.17 2.39
N ARG A 409 -10.44 -18.68 1.65
CA ARG A 409 -11.25 -17.91 0.68
C ARG A 409 -12.57 -17.35 1.23
N ALA A 410 -12.90 -17.55 2.52
CA ALA A 410 -14.22 -17.21 3.05
C ALA A 410 -14.65 -15.76 2.77
N HIS A 411 -13.73 -14.79 2.90
CA HIS A 411 -13.97 -13.38 2.61
C HIS A 411 -14.20 -13.10 1.11
N LEU A 412 -13.51 -13.82 0.22
CA LEU A 412 -13.70 -13.74 -1.23
C LEU A 412 -15.07 -14.32 -1.62
N ASP A 413 -15.44 -15.47 -1.07
CA ASP A 413 -16.72 -16.11 -1.37
C ASP A 413 -17.90 -15.23 -0.89
N ILE A 414 -17.76 -14.56 0.26
CA ILE A 414 -18.71 -13.55 0.73
C ILE A 414 -18.77 -12.35 -0.23
N ALA A 415 -17.64 -11.87 -0.73
CA ALA A 415 -17.58 -10.77 -1.67
C ALA A 415 -18.27 -11.11 -2.99
N ASP A 416 -18.04 -12.31 -3.53
CA ASP A 416 -18.69 -12.81 -4.75
C ASP A 416 -20.21 -12.87 -4.55
N GLN A 417 -20.67 -13.41 -3.42
CA GLN A 417 -22.10 -13.47 -3.10
C GLN A 417 -22.71 -12.07 -2.96
N LEU A 418 -22.04 -11.13 -2.30
CA LEU A 418 -22.52 -9.75 -2.17
C LEU A 418 -22.53 -9.03 -3.50
N ALA A 419 -21.52 -9.23 -4.36
CA ALA A 419 -21.45 -8.60 -5.67
C ALA A 419 -22.67 -8.94 -6.54
N THR A 420 -23.16 -10.18 -6.50
CA THR A 420 -24.39 -10.58 -7.23
C THR A 420 -25.66 -9.90 -6.72
N GLN A 421 -25.68 -9.45 -5.48
CA GLN A 421 -26.81 -8.71 -4.89
C GLN A 421 -26.69 -7.21 -5.12
N ILE A 422 -25.46 -6.69 -5.17
CA ILE A 422 -25.17 -5.25 -5.26
C ILE A 422 -25.24 -4.77 -6.70
N PHE A 423 -24.70 -5.51 -7.66
CA PHE A 423 -24.54 -5.02 -9.03
C PHE A 423 -25.58 -5.63 -9.99
N GLU A 424 -26.40 -4.77 -10.59
CA GLU A 424 -27.14 -5.13 -11.80
C GLU A 424 -26.35 -4.66 -13.01
N VAL A 425 -26.11 -5.58 -13.95
CA VAL A 425 -25.35 -5.31 -15.16
C VAL A 425 -26.14 -5.74 -16.40
N VAL A 426 -25.93 -5.02 -17.49
CA VAL A 426 -26.36 -5.45 -18.83
C VAL A 426 -25.11 -5.77 -19.62
N GLY A 427 -25.09 -6.95 -20.25
CA GLY A 427 -23.97 -7.37 -21.09
C GLY A 427 -23.70 -6.37 -22.21
N GLU A 428 -22.43 -6.18 -22.58
CA GLU A 428 -22.12 -5.38 -23.78
C GLU A 428 -22.77 -6.06 -24.99
N PRO A 429 -23.44 -5.31 -25.89
CA PRO A 429 -23.81 -5.89 -27.17
C PRO A 429 -22.54 -6.42 -27.82
N ALA A 430 -22.55 -7.68 -28.25
CA ALA A 430 -21.43 -8.27 -28.98
C ALA A 430 -21.01 -7.28 -30.08
N ALA A 431 -19.74 -6.84 -30.06
CA ALA A 431 -19.20 -5.99 -31.09
C ALA A 431 -19.38 -6.73 -32.43
N GLY A 432 -20.33 -6.26 -33.22
CA GLY A 432 -20.66 -6.81 -34.54
C GLY A 432 -19.68 -6.40 -35.62
#